data_AF-A0A832AYU7-F1
#
_entry.id   AF-A0A832AYU7-F1
#
_cell.length_a   1.000
_cell.length_b   1.000
_cell.length_c   1.000
_cell.angle_alpha   90.00
_cell.angle_beta   90.00
_cell.angle_gamma   90.00
#
_symmetry.space_group_name_H-M   'P 1'
#
loop_
_entity.id
_entity.type
_entity.pdbx_description
1 polymer ?
#
loop_
_entity_poly.entity_id
_entity_poly.type
_entity_poly.pdbx_seq_one_letter_code
_entity_poly.pdbx_strand_id
1 'polypeptide(L)'
;MKISKSCIITLLFLIILISFISSSRIISGTNTPFTIVISGSMEPTIPTGSLVFIKKVNANEIFANKTNGDIIVYMLPNSKVYDFFILVIYDPLPIM
;
A
#
# COMPACT_ATOMS: atom_id res chain seq x y z
N MET A 1 37.18 14.20 11.42
CA MET A 1 35.73 14.39 11.68
C MET A 1 35.24 13.21 12.51
N LYS A 2 34.93 13.38 13.81
CA LYS A 2 34.41 12.27 14.64
C LYS A 2 32.91 12.13 14.36
N ILE A 3 32.52 10.99 13.81
CA ILE A 3 31.10 10.68 13.58
C ILE A 3 30.44 10.47 14.94
N SER A 4 29.38 11.21 15.24
CA SER A 4 28.65 11.07 16.49
C SER A 4 27.83 9.77 16.50
N LYS A 5 27.67 9.15 17.67
CA LYS A 5 26.84 7.95 17.84
C LYS A 5 25.41 8.17 17.31
N SER A 6 24.89 9.38 17.50
CA SER A 6 23.57 9.78 16.99
C SER A 6 23.48 9.69 15.46
N CYS A 7 24.53 10.06 14.74
CA CYS A 7 24.60 10.02 13.29
C CYS A 7 24.57 8.57 12.76
N ILE A 8 25.26 7.65 13.45
CA ILE A 8 25.23 6.22 13.13
C ILE A 8 23.82 5.64 13.34
N ILE A 9 23.17 5.99 14.46
CA ILE A 9 21.81 5.53 14.76
C ILE A 9 20.82 6.05 13.71
N THR A 10 20.93 7.33 13.32
CA THR A 10 20.05 7.90 12.28
C THR A 10 20.25 7.22 10.93
N LEU A 11 21.50 6.94 10.56
CA LEU A 11 21.81 6.22 9.32
C LEU A 11 21.25 4.80 9.34
N LEU A 12 21.41 4.08 10.46
CA LEU A 12 20.88 2.73 10.62
C LEU A 12 19.34 2.71 10.51
N PHE A 13 18.66 3.66 11.16
CA PHE A 13 17.21 3.81 11.07
C PHE A 13 16.76 4.03 9.62
N LEU A 14 17.45 4.90 8.88
CA LEU A 14 17.12 5.19 7.49
C LEU A 14 17.28 3.94 6.59
N ILE A 15 18.35 3.17 6.79
CA ILE A 15 18.59 1.92 6.05
C ILE A 15 17.47 0.90 6.32
N ILE A 16 17.07 0.75 7.58
CA ILE A 16 15.97 -0.15 7.96
C ILE A 16 14.65 0.29 7.32
N LEU A 17 14.34 1.60 7.36
CA LEU A 17 13.12 2.15 6.80
C LEU A 17 13.04 1.91 5.28
N ILE A 18 14.12 2.23 4.54
CA ILE A 18 14.19 2.04 3.09
C ILE A 18 14.09 0.55 2.74
N SER A 19 14.77 -0.32 3.50
CA SER A 19 14.74 -1.76 3.27
C SER A 19 13.34 -2.33 3.50
N PHE A 20 12.63 -1.87 4.53
CA PHE A 20 11.26 -2.27 4.82
C PHE A 20 10.30 -1.87 3.68
N ILE A 21 10.36 -0.62 3.22
CA ILE A 21 9.53 -0.12 2.12
C ILE A 21 9.82 -0.91 0.84
N SER A 22 11.09 -1.06 0.49
CA SER A 22 11.50 -1.77 -0.73
C SER A 22 11.04 -3.23 -0.71
N SER A 23 11.23 -3.92 0.43
CA SER A 23 10.81 -5.31 0.59
C SER A 23 9.29 -5.45 0.49
N SER A 24 8.53 -4.53 1.10
CA SER A 24 7.06 -4.57 1.04
C SER A 24 6.54 -4.45 -0.39
N ARG A 25 7.13 -3.57 -1.21
CA ARG A 25 6.80 -3.41 -2.63
C ARG A 25 7.13 -4.66 -3.45
N ILE A 26 8.29 -5.28 -3.20
CA ILE A 26 8.70 -6.51 -3.90
C ILE A 26 7.77 -7.68 -3.57
N ILE A 27 7.46 -7.88 -2.28
CA ILE A 27 6.60 -8.99 -1.82
C ILE A 27 5.17 -8.81 -2.32
N SER A 28 4.66 -7.57 -2.25
CA SER A 28 3.31 -7.23 -2.69
C SER A 28 3.18 -7.25 -4.22
N GLY A 29 4.23 -6.92 -4.97
CA GLY A 29 4.18 -6.79 -6.43
C GLY A 29 3.47 -5.51 -6.90
N THR A 30 3.22 -4.54 -6.02
CA THR A 30 2.69 -3.20 -6.34
C THR A 30 3.46 -2.11 -5.57
N ASN A 31 3.42 -0.88 -6.09
CA ASN A 31 4.00 0.29 -5.44
C ASN A 31 3.15 0.80 -4.26
N THR A 32 1.91 0.33 -4.13
CA THR A 32 0.95 0.66 -3.05
C THR A 32 0.66 -0.56 -2.16
N PRO A 33 1.66 -1.16 -1.49
CA PRO A 33 1.46 -2.39 -0.73
C PRO A 33 0.52 -2.24 0.47
N PHE A 34 0.35 -1.01 0.96
CA PHE A 34 -0.53 -0.69 2.08
C PHE A 34 -1.61 0.30 1.64
N THR A 35 -2.85 0.09 2.09
CA THR A 35 -3.95 1.05 1.90
C THR A 35 -4.83 1.09 3.14
N ILE A 36 -5.55 2.21 3.32
CA ILE A 36 -6.46 2.42 4.45
C ILE A 36 -7.89 2.35 3.94
N VAL A 37 -8.74 1.62 4.67
CA VAL A 37 -10.19 1.56 4.36
C VAL A 37 -10.86 2.84 4.87
N ILE A 38 -11.29 3.70 3.96
CA ILE A 38 -11.84 5.03 4.29
C ILE A 38 -13.37 4.97 4.54
N SER A 39 -14.06 3.95 4.01
CA SER A 39 -15.53 3.84 4.02
C SER A 39 -16.00 2.58 4.75
N GLY A 40 -17.15 2.68 5.42
CA GLY A 40 -17.81 1.56 6.09
C GLY A 40 -18.51 0.56 5.18
N SER A 41 -18.43 0.71 3.85
CA SER A 41 -19.06 -0.23 2.90
C SER A 41 -18.58 -1.68 3.03
N MET A 42 -17.40 -1.89 3.63
CA MET A 42 -16.81 -3.20 3.87
C MET A 42 -17.10 -3.76 5.27
N GLU A 43 -17.88 -3.04 6.11
CA GLU A 43 -18.26 -3.52 7.42
C GLU A 43 -19.34 -4.62 7.32
N PRO A 44 -19.28 -5.68 8.16
CA PRO A 44 -18.37 -5.87 9.29
C PRO A 44 -17.02 -6.54 8.93
N THR A 45 -16.82 -6.95 7.67
CA THR A 45 -15.66 -7.76 7.26
C THR A 45 -14.33 -7.03 7.44
N ILE A 46 -14.25 -5.76 7.03
CA ILE A 46 -13.07 -4.91 7.24
C ILE A 46 -13.55 -3.59 7.86
N PRO A 47 -13.19 -3.30 9.12
CA PRO A 47 -13.57 -2.05 9.78
C PRO A 47 -12.99 -0.81 9.10
N THR A 48 -13.73 0.29 9.16
CA THR A 48 -13.23 1.61 8.73
C THR A 48 -11.97 1.99 9.52
N GLY A 49 -10.97 2.55 8.83
CA GLY A 49 -9.66 2.91 9.38
C GLY A 49 -8.63 1.78 9.40
N SER A 50 -8.99 0.57 8.98
CA SER A 50 -8.06 -0.55 8.92
C SER A 50 -6.95 -0.31 7.89
N LEU A 51 -5.70 -0.55 8.30
CA LEU A 51 -4.56 -0.64 7.40
C LEU A 51 -4.47 -2.06 6.83
N VAL A 52 -4.67 -2.21 5.53
CA VAL A 52 -4.60 -3.50 4.85
C VAL A 52 -3.34 -3.60 4.01
N PHE A 53 -2.71 -4.78 4.03
CA PHE A 53 -1.63 -5.13 3.13
C PHE A 53 -2.19 -5.88 1.93
N ILE A 54 -1.87 -5.41 0.73
CA ILE A 54 -2.41 -5.95 -0.52
C ILE A 54 -1.31 -6.66 -1.31
N LYS A 55 -1.71 -7.58 -2.19
CA LYS A 55 -0.83 -8.28 -3.11
C LYS A 55 -1.39 -8.17 -4.52
N LYS A 56 -0.53 -7.90 -5.50
CA LYS A 56 -0.88 -7.96 -6.92
C LYS A 56 -1.19 -9.40 -7.31
N VAL A 57 -2.35 -9.59 -7.92
CA VAL A 57 -2.83 -10.87 -8.44
C VAL A 57 -3.16 -10.72 -9.92
N ASN A 58 -3.09 -11.82 -10.67
CA ASN A 58 -3.55 -11.81 -12.06
C ASN A 58 -5.08 -11.87 -12.08
N ALA A 59 -5.72 -11.23 -13.06
CA ALA A 59 -7.17 -11.20 -13.18
C ALA A 59 -7.79 -12.62 -13.26
N ASN A 60 -7.05 -13.56 -13.86
CA ASN A 60 -7.48 -14.95 -14.03
C ASN A 60 -7.47 -15.76 -12.72
N GLU A 61 -6.81 -15.26 -11.67
CA GLU A 61 -6.71 -15.92 -10.37
C GLU A 61 -7.79 -15.43 -9.39
N ILE A 62 -8.54 -14.39 -9.76
CA ILE A 62 -9.56 -13.77 -8.90
C ILE A 62 -10.79 -14.66 -8.83
N PHE A 63 -11.17 -15.06 -7.63
CA PHE A 63 -12.40 -15.80 -7.39
C PHE A 63 -13.56 -14.84 -7.13
N ALA A 64 -14.36 -14.59 -8.17
CA ALA A 64 -15.54 -13.71 -8.08
C ALA A 64 -16.77 -14.48 -7.59
N ASN A 65 -17.01 -14.47 -6.28
CA ASN A 65 -18.22 -15.04 -5.67
C ASN A 65 -18.84 -14.07 -4.66
N LYS A 66 -20.18 -14.03 -4.59
CA LYS A 66 -20.93 -13.14 -3.69
C LYS A 66 -20.71 -13.45 -2.21
N THR A 67 -20.46 -14.70 -1.84
CA THR A 67 -20.41 -15.15 -0.44
C THR A 67 -18.99 -15.47 0.02
N ASN A 68 -18.13 -15.96 -0.87
CA ASN A 68 -16.77 -16.38 -0.55
C ASN A 68 -15.76 -15.93 -1.62
N GLY A 69 -16.02 -14.80 -2.26
CA GLY A 69 -15.11 -14.21 -3.25
C GLY A 69 -13.95 -13.44 -2.63
N ASP A 70 -12.97 -13.14 -3.48
CA ASP A 70 -11.81 -12.34 -3.08
C ASP A 70 -12.17 -10.85 -2.91
N ILE A 71 -11.55 -10.22 -1.92
CA ILE A 71 -11.60 -8.77 -1.74
C ILE A 71 -10.46 -8.17 -2.54
N ILE A 72 -10.81 -7.35 -3.54
CA ILE A 72 -9.84 -6.74 -4.44
C ILE A 72 -9.74 -5.24 -4.22
N VAL A 73 -8.54 -4.71 -4.39
CA VAL A 73 -8.29 -3.26 -4.49
C VAL A 73 -7.92 -2.97 -5.94
N TYR A 74 -8.64 -2.03 -6.54
CA TYR A 74 -8.43 -1.62 -7.93
C TYR A 74 -8.42 -0.10 -8.05
N MET A 75 -7.72 0.39 -9.06
CA MET A 75 -7.70 1.82 -9.40
C MET A 75 -8.77 2.08 -10.46
N LEU A 76 -9.52 3.18 -10.29
CA LEU A 76 -10.48 3.61 -11.29
C LEU A 76 -9.76 4.10 -12.55
N PRO A 77 -10.37 3.94 -13.74
CA PRO A 77 -9.83 4.54 -14.95
C PRO A 77 -9.75 6.07 -14.77
N ASN A 78 -8.68 6.67 -15.29
CA ASN A 78 -8.41 8.13 -15.21
C ASN A 78 -8.22 8.69 -13.79
N SER A 79 -7.73 7.87 -12.86
CA SER A 79 -7.31 8.33 -11.52
C SER A 79 -5.86 8.82 -11.53
N LYS A 80 -5.53 9.78 -10.64
CA LYS A 80 -4.15 10.26 -10.47
C LYS A 80 -3.46 9.48 -9.37
N VAL A 81 -2.27 8.96 -9.69
CA VAL A 81 -1.39 8.29 -8.75
C VAL A 81 -0.11 9.11 -8.61
N TYR A 82 0.17 9.56 -7.39
CA TYR A 82 1.43 10.25 -7.07
C TYR A 82 2.33 9.28 -6.29
N ASP A 83 3.41 8.81 -6.90
CA ASP A 83 4.40 7.94 -6.25
C ASP A 83 5.60 8.76 -5.77
N PHE A 84 5.65 9.04 -4.47
CA PHE A 84 6.72 9.80 -3.82
C PHE A 84 7.83 8.87 -3.29
N PHE A 85 8.04 7.68 -3.89
CA PHE A 85 9.06 6.68 -3.53
C PHE A 85 8.86 5.98 -2.17
N ILE A 86 8.44 6.72 -1.14
CA ILE A 86 8.12 6.22 0.20
C ILE A 86 6.62 6.05 0.37
N LEU A 87 5.84 6.93 -0.26
CA LEU A 87 4.41 7.04 -0.08
C LEU A 87 3.75 7.21 -1.44
N VAL A 88 2.68 6.45 -1.69
CA VAL A 88 1.88 6.60 -2.89
C VAL A 88 0.52 7.15 -2.50
N ILE A 89 0.12 8.27 -3.12
CA ILE A 89 -1.19 8.87 -2.94
C ILE A 89 -2.04 8.53 -4.15
N TYR A 90 -3.21 7.96 -3.90
CA TYR A 90 -4.23 7.71 -4.89
C TYR A 90 -5.34 8.75 -4.72
N ASP A 91 -5.57 9.58 -5.74
CA ASP A 91 -6.72 10.47 -5.79
C ASP A 91 -7.87 9.77 -6.52
N PRO A 92 -8.95 9.37 -5.80
CA PRO A 92 -10.07 8.65 -6.40
C PRO A 92 -10.96 9.53 -7.29
N LEU A 93 -10.77 10.85 -7.27
CA LEU A 93 -11.57 11.75 -8.11
C LEU A 93 -11.10 11.68 -9.57
N PRO A 94 -12.02 11.47 -10.52
CA PRO A 94 -11.67 11.43 -11.93
C PRO A 94 -11.10 12.79 -12.37
N ILE A 95 -10.14 12.76 -13.29
CA ILE A 95 -9.67 13.97 -13.98
C ILE A 95 -10.84 14.46 -14.84
N MET A 96 -11.43 15.59 -14.44
CA MET A 96 -12.48 16.28 -15.18
C MET A 96 -11.94 16.88 -16.49
#